data_AF-A0A2T2V5C4-F1
#
_entry.id   AF-A0A2T2V5C4-F1
#
_cell.length_a   1.000
_cell.length_b   1.000
_cell.length_c   1.000
_cell.angle_alpha   90.00
_cell.angle_beta   90.00
_cell.angle_gamma   90.00
#
_symmetry.space_group_name_H-M   'P 1'
#
loop_
_entity.id
_entity.type
_entity.pdbx_description
1 polymer ?
#
loop_
_entity_poly.entity_id
_entity_poly.type
_entity_poly.pdbx_seq_one_letter_code
_entity_poly.pdbx_strand_id
1 'polypeptide(L)' 'MFLPPYSPELNPVERFWEELKERLSCEQFTWALHDHLSDLRQRMRHRLAEYASEAVASITGYRYLLDAASALST' A
#
# COMPACT_ATOMS: atom_id res chain seq x y z
N MET A 1 11.74 -10.64 -7.47
CA MET A 1 11.89 -10.17 -6.09
C MET A 1 11.46 -11.30 -5.16
N PHE A 2 12.32 -11.73 -4.25
CA PHE A 2 11.97 -12.74 -3.24
C PHE A 2 11.40 -12.03 -2.01
N LEU A 3 10.28 -12.50 -1.49
CA LEU A 3 9.67 -12.00 -0.27
C LEU A 3 9.50 -13.16 0.71
N PRO A 4 10.01 -13.06 1.95
CA PRO A 4 9.91 -14.14 2.91
C PRO A 4 8.45 -14.40 3.32
N PRO A 5 8.07 -15.67 3.54
CA PRO A 5 6.74 -16.01 4.02
C PRO A 5 6.52 -15.47 5.44
N TYR A 6 5.28 -15.07 5.75
CA TYR A 6 4.86 -14.54 7.06
C TYR A 6 5.58 -13.26 7.53
N SER A 7 6.25 -12.54 6.64
CA SER A 7 6.92 -11.27 6.90
C SER A 7 6.33 -10.12 6.08
N PRO A 8 5.07 -9.72 6.34
CA PRO A 8 4.41 -8.62 5.62
C PRO A 8 5.14 -7.27 5.80
N GLU A 9 5.86 -7.09 6.91
CA GLU A 9 6.66 -5.90 7.20
C GLU A 9 7.80 -5.67 6.20
N LEU A 10 8.27 -6.73 5.55
CA LEU A 10 9.31 -6.68 4.53
C LEU A 10 8.75 -6.52 3.11
N ASN A 11 7.42 -6.58 2.95
CA ASN A 11 6.76 -6.44 1.66
C ASN A 11 6.23 -5.01 1.46
N PRO A 12 6.86 -4.19 0.58
CA PRO A 12 6.41 -2.83 0.33
C PRO A 12 4.98 -2.76 -0.21
N VAL A 13 4.50 -3.82 -0.88
CA VAL A 13 3.11 -3.89 -1.38
C VAL A 13 2.11 -3.98 -0.24
N GLU A 14 2.40 -4.77 0.80
CA GLU A 14 1.51 -4.86 1.98
C GLU A 14 1.42 -3.53 2.72
N ARG A 15 2.52 -2.76 2.73
CA ARG A 15 2.55 -1.43 3.35
C ARG A 15 1.75 -0.40 2.58
N PHE A 16 1.87 -0.39 1.26
CA PHE A 16 1.01 0.44 0.43
C PHE A 16 -0.47 0.04 0.59
N TRP A 17 -0.75 -1.25 0.72
CA TRP A 17 -2.08 -1.76 0.94
C TRP A 17 -2.68 -1.38 2.30
N GLU A 18 -1.86 -1.33 3.35
CA GLU A 18 -2.24 -0.84 4.67
C GLU A 18 -2.66 0.64 4.62
N GLU A 19 -1.82 1.52 4.03
CA GLU A 19 -2.16 2.94 3.84
C GLU A 19 -3.44 3.09 3.00
N LEU A 20 -3.56 2.34 1.90
CA LEU A 20 -4.75 2.41 1.05
C LEU A 20 -6.02 1.99 1.81
N LYS A 21 -5.94 0.97 2.66
CA LYS A 21 -7.07 0.55 3.51
C LYS A 21 -7.41 1.61 4.55
N GLU A 22 -6.42 2.24 5.18
CA GLU A 22 -6.66 3.31 6.13
C GLU A 22 -7.38 4.49 5.47
N ARG A 23 -6.92 4.90 4.29
CA ARG A 23 -7.56 5.95 3.48
C ARG A 23 -9.00 5.61 3.12
N LEU A 24 -9.24 4.39 2.64
CA LEU A 24 -10.58 3.91 2.30
C LEU A 24 -11.49 3.76 3.53
N SER A 25 -10.92 3.48 4.71
CA SER A 25 -11.68 3.36 5.96
C SER A 25 -12.06 4.72 6.54
N CYS A 26 -11.16 5.71 6.44
CA CYS A 26 -11.42 7.09 6.86
C CYS A 26 -12.48 7.78 5.99
N GLU A 27 -12.54 7.44 4.71
CA GLU A 27 -13.50 8.01 3.79
C GLU A 27 -14.81 7.24 3.78
N GLN A 28 -15.63 7.56 4.79
CA GLN A 28 -17.04 7.17 4.86
C GLN A 28 -17.26 5.67 4.94
N PHE A 29 -16.44 4.94 5.69
CA PHE A 29 -16.63 3.50 5.84
C PHE A 29 -16.55 3.03 7.31
N THR A 30 -17.72 2.98 7.93
CA THR A 30 -18.12 1.67 8.44
C THR A 30 -18.13 0.72 7.24
N TRP A 31 -17.43 -0.40 7.33
CA TRP A 31 -17.31 -1.53 6.39
C TRP A 31 -18.64 -2.07 5.77
N ALA A 32 -19.78 -1.47 6.12
CA ALA A 32 -21.14 -1.90 5.81
C ALA A 32 -21.79 -1.17 4.61
N LEU A 33 -21.15 -0.19 3.98
CA LEU A 33 -21.81 0.73 3.01
C LEU A 33 -21.59 0.41 1.52
N HIS A 34 -21.06 -0.76 1.17
CA HIS A 34 -20.83 -1.13 -0.23
C HIS A 34 -21.77 -2.28 -0.57
N ASP A 35 -22.93 -1.91 -1.10
CA ASP A 35 -23.93 -2.87 -1.57
C ASP A 35 -23.38 -3.73 -2.73
N HIS A 36 -22.38 -3.22 -3.48
CA HIS A 36 -21.77 -3.92 -4.60
C HIS A 36 -20.24 -3.80 -4.68
N LEU A 37 -19.59 -4.93 -5.02
CA LEU A 37 -18.14 -5.00 -5.27
C LEU A 37 -17.68 -4.09 -6.42
N SER A 38 -18.57 -3.73 -7.35
CA SER A 38 -18.27 -2.79 -8.44
C SER A 38 -17.92 -1.40 -7.91
N ASP A 39 -18.61 -0.94 -6.87
CA ASP A 39 -18.44 0.40 -6.32
C ASP A 39 -17.13 0.48 -5.53
N LEU A 40 -16.82 -0.57 -4.78
CA LEU A 40 -15.51 -0.72 -4.13
C LEU A 40 -14.37 -0.70 -5.16
N ARG A 41 -14.52 -1.45 -6.28
CA ARG A 41 -13.52 -1.47 -7.35
C ARG A 41 -13.34 -0.10 -7.98
N GLN A 42 -14.42 0.63 -8.25
CA GLN A 42 -14.35 1.96 -8.85
C GLN A 42 -13.68 2.97 -7.91
N ARG A 43 -14.03 2.94 -6.61
CA ARG A 43 -13.40 3.76 -5.57
C ARG A 43 -11.90 3.46 -5.44
N MET A 44 -11.52 2.18 -5.38
CA MET A 44 -10.12 1.78 -5.37
C MET A 44 -9.37 2.31 -6.58
N ARG A 45 -9.93 2.21 -7.80
CA ARG A 45 -9.31 2.77 -9.01
C ARG A 45 -9.11 4.27 -8.93
N HIS A 46 -10.10 4.99 -8.41
CA HIS A 46 -10.03 6.43 -8.24
C HIS A 46 -8.92 6.82 -7.26
N ARG A 47 -8.83 6.15 -6.10
CA ARG A 47 -7.75 6.38 -5.12
C ARG A 47 -6.38 6.05 -5.66
N LEU A 48 -6.24 4.92 -6.33
CA LEU A 48 -4.97 4.56 -6.96
C LEU A 48 -4.49 5.61 -7.98
N ALA A 49 -5.41 6.31 -8.64
CA ALA A 49 -5.07 7.39 -9.57
C ALA A 49 -4.64 8.71 -8.88
N GLU A 50 -4.94 8.89 -7.60
CA GLU A 50 -4.53 10.08 -6.82
C GLU A 50 -3.09 9.97 -6.28
N TYR A 51 -2.52 8.77 -6.22
CA TYR A 51 -1.15 8.57 -5.75
C TYR A 51 -0.13 9.00 -6.81
N ALA A 52 0.64 10.03 -6.48
CA ALA A 52 1.85 10.38 -7.21
C ALA A 52 2.98 9.37 -6.93
N SER A 53 3.92 9.20 -7.86
CA SER A 53 5.04 8.26 -7.72
C SER A 53 5.89 8.56 -6.49
N GLU A 54 6.06 9.84 -6.14
CA GLU A 54 6.76 10.31 -4.96
C GLU A 54 6.05 9.90 -3.66
N ALA A 55 4.71 9.93 -3.65
CA ALA A 55 3.92 9.50 -2.51
C ALA A 55 4.06 7.99 -2.31
N VAL A 56 3.98 7.20 -3.40
CA VAL A 56 4.20 5.74 -3.34
C VAL A 56 5.61 5.45 -2.82
N ALA A 57 6.63 6.12 -3.36
CA ALA A 57 8.01 5.96 -2.90
C ALA A 57 8.19 6.32 -1.41
N SER A 58 7.50 7.36 -0.93
CA SER A 58 7.53 7.73 0.49
C SER A 58 6.85 6.70 1.40
N ILE A 59 5.77 6.06 0.94
CA ILE A 59 5.04 5.04 1.70
C ILE A 59 5.84 3.74 1.77
N THR A 60 6.49 3.34 0.68
CA THR A 60 7.19 2.05 0.58
C THR A 60 8.69 2.12 0.88
N GLY A 61 9.28 3.31 0.84
CA GLY A 61 10.72 3.55 0.89
C GLY A 61 11.31 3.64 2.30
N TYR A 62 11.05 2.64 3.16
CA TYR A 62 11.64 2.63 4.49
C TYR A 62 13.17 2.59 4.45
N ARG A 63 13.78 3.43 5.28
CA ARG A 63 15.24 3.57 5.35
C ARG A 63 15.95 2.23 5.55
N TYR A 64 15.48 1.39 6.46
CA TYR A 64 16.10 0.10 6.74
C TYR A 64 16.06 -0.89 5.54
N LEU A 65 15.01 -0.85 4.71
CA LEU A 65 14.93 -1.67 3.49
C LEU A 65 15.91 -1.15 2.43
N LEU A 66 15.99 0.17 2.28
CA LEU A 66 16.93 0.82 1.36
C LEU A 66 18.38 0.58 1.78
N ASP A 67 18.68 0.67 3.07
CA ASP A 67 20.02 0.45 3.62
C ASP A 67 20.44 -1.01 3.44
N ALA A 68 19.55 -1.97 3.72
CA ALA A 68 19.81 -3.40 3.49
C ALA A 68 20.04 -3.73 2.01
N ALA A 69 19.23 -3.17 1.11
CA ALA A 69 19.42 -3.36 -0.33
C ALA A 69 20.75 -2.75 -0.82
N SER A 70 21.11 -1.57 -0.32
CA SER A 70 22.35 -0.88 -0.65
C SER A 70 23.59 -1.65 -0.17
N ALA A 71 23.51 -2.23 1.03
CA ALA A 71 24.59 -3.04 1.61
C ALA A 71 24.87 -4.32 0.81
N LEU A 72 23.86 -4.90 0.15
CA LEU A 72 24.01 -6.06 -0.74
C LEU A 72 24.57 -5.71 -2.13
N SER A 73 24.64 -4.41 -2.44
CA SER A 73 25.09 -3.90 -3.75
C SER A 73 26.59 -3.54 -3.77
N THR A 74 27.28 -3.74 -2.64
CA THR A 74 28.72 -3.45 -2.42
C THR A 74 29.51 -4.75 -2.32
#